data_AF-A0A2H0WBJ4-F1
#
_entry.id   AF-A0A2H0WBJ4-F1
#
_cell.length_a   1.000
_cell.length_b   1.000
_cell.length_c   1.000
_cell.angle_alpha   90.00
_cell.angle_beta   90.00
_cell.angle_gamma   90.00
#
_symmetry.space_group_name_H-M   'P 1'
#
loop_
_entity.id
_entity.type
_entity.pdbx_description
1 polymer ?
#
loop_
_entity_poly.entity_id
_entity_poly.type
_entity_poly.pdbx_seq_one_letter_code
_entity_poly.pdbx_strand_id
1 'polypeptide(L)'
;MLPLIFSSSIMNSMIKNFLRNTFFPLLLLTILGSSSDQWITSLMESELLSPQGASGWIWFYGLLSLTLNLLYPLLTTLVVLSGLQGQKIIPFIRQFSEAAVIEQMRAWGKSMAWAFLLIIPGLIRLLGYLLVPFVVCLNPDYQRGQIDALSESRKIFRRSPWKITFLFVLIAGVVPTLMTSFDEYKVLWKTPAPAFALCVVEMLLNICFIWGLWTLYRKGSTDEPAISMERH
;
A
#
# COMPACT_ATOMS: atom_id res chain seq x y z
N MET A 1 -11.70 28.34 8.11
CA MET A 1 -11.88 27.01 8.72
C MET A 1 -13.36 26.70 8.78
N LEU A 2 -13.90 25.99 7.79
CA LEU A 2 -15.23 25.41 7.90
C LEU A 2 -15.05 24.04 8.55
N PRO A 3 -15.61 23.78 9.75
CA PRO A 3 -15.74 22.41 10.19
C PRO A 3 -16.62 21.75 9.14
N LEU A 4 -16.04 20.88 8.33
CA LEU A 4 -16.78 19.93 7.52
C LEU A 4 -17.50 19.01 8.51
N ILE A 5 -18.61 19.49 9.05
CA ILE A 5 -19.67 18.67 9.65
C ILE A 5 -20.24 17.94 8.45
N PHE A 6 -19.53 16.90 8.00
CA PHE A 6 -20.11 15.91 7.12
C PHE A 6 -21.32 15.41 7.90
N SER A 7 -22.51 15.78 7.43
CA SER A 7 -23.76 15.22 7.93
C SER A 7 -23.57 13.70 7.98
N SER A 8 -23.93 13.09 9.11
CA SER A 8 -23.81 11.63 9.33
C SER A 8 -24.42 10.84 8.16
N SER A 9 -25.43 11.41 7.50
CA SER A 9 -26.04 10.89 6.26
C SER A 9 -25.06 10.80 5.08
N ILE A 10 -24.25 11.84 4.84
CA ILE A 10 -23.27 11.87 3.74
C ILE A 10 -22.16 10.85 4.02
N MET A 11 -21.70 10.76 5.27
CA MET A 11 -20.68 9.79 5.67
C MET A 11 -21.19 8.35 5.51
N ASN A 12 -22.42 8.06 5.94
CA ASN A 12 -23.03 6.73 5.77
C ASN A 12 -23.21 6.35 4.29
N SER A 13 -23.63 7.30 3.45
CA SER A 13 -23.75 7.08 2.00
C SER A 13 -22.39 6.81 1.35
N MET A 14 -21.36 7.56 1.73
CA MET A 14 -20.00 7.37 1.23
C MET A 14 -19.44 6.01 1.63
N ILE A 15 -19.58 5.60 2.88
CA ILE A 15 -19.14 4.28 3.38
C ILE A 15 -19.88 3.16 2.65
N LYS A 16 -21.20 3.28 2.47
CA LYS A 16 -22.00 2.27 1.76
C LYS A 16 -21.54 2.12 0.30
N ASN A 17 -21.28 3.23 -0.39
CA ASN A 17 -20.80 3.20 -1.76
C ASN A 17 -19.36 2.67 -1.87
N PHE A 18 -18.48 3.04 -0.93
CA PHE A 18 -17.13 2.51 -0.80
C PHE A 18 -17.18 0.99 -0.65
N LEU A 19 -17.91 0.47 0.35
CA LEU A 19 -18.01 -0.96 0.58
C LEU A 19 -18.58 -1.70 -0.63
N ARG A 20 -19.66 -1.19 -1.23
CA ARG A 20 -20.29 -1.86 -2.38
C ARG A 20 -19.36 -1.99 -3.58
N ASN A 21 -18.59 -0.94 -3.89
CA ASN A 21 -17.81 -0.91 -5.10
C ASN A 21 -16.40 -1.48 -4.91
N THR A 22 -15.83 -1.34 -3.71
CA THR A 22 -14.42 -1.59 -3.44
C THR A 22 -14.19 -2.93 -2.74
N PHE A 23 -15.15 -3.44 -1.96
CA PHE A 23 -14.97 -4.66 -1.15
C PHE A 23 -14.64 -5.89 -2.00
N PHE A 24 -15.46 -6.20 -3.01
CA PHE A 24 -15.26 -7.42 -3.80
C PHE A 24 -13.95 -7.41 -4.61
N PRO A 25 -13.58 -6.32 -5.32
CA PRO A 25 -12.29 -6.23 -5.99
C PRO A 25 -11.09 -6.36 -5.04
N LEU A 26 -11.18 -5.79 -3.82
CA LEU A 26 -10.13 -5.94 -2.82
C LEU A 26 -10.03 -7.38 -2.32
N LEU A 27 -11.16 -8.02 -2.02
CA LEU A 27 -11.16 -9.42 -1.57
C LEU A 27 -10.53 -10.33 -2.62
N LEU A 28 -10.90 -10.12 -3.89
CA LEU A 28 -10.31 -10.87 -5.00
C LEU A 28 -8.80 -10.62 -5.10
N LEU A 29 -8.35 -9.36 -5.01
CA LEU A 29 -6.91 -9.03 -5.04
C LEU A 29 -6.16 -9.67 -3.87
N THR A 30 -6.73 -9.69 -2.67
CA THR A 30 -6.11 -10.32 -1.50
C THR A 30 -6.01 -11.83 -1.66
N ILE A 31 -7.07 -12.49 -2.12
CA ILE A 31 -7.04 -13.95 -2.37
C ILE A 31 -6.02 -14.28 -3.46
N LEU A 32 -6.00 -13.53 -4.55
CA LEU A 32 -5.03 -13.73 -5.63
C LEU A 32 -3.60 -13.51 -5.14
N GLY A 33 -3.35 -12.42 -4.41
CA GLY A 33 -2.03 -12.13 -3.84
C GLY A 33 -1.54 -13.23 -2.91
N SER A 34 -2.38 -13.65 -1.95
CA SER A 34 -2.05 -14.74 -1.02
C SER A 34 -1.83 -16.07 -1.75
N SER A 35 -2.66 -16.39 -2.74
CA SER A 35 -2.52 -17.62 -3.53
C SER A 35 -1.24 -17.63 -4.36
N SER A 36 -0.90 -16.50 -4.99
CA SER A 36 0.32 -16.37 -5.78
C SER A 36 1.57 -16.46 -4.92
N ASP A 37 1.57 -15.85 -3.73
CA ASP A 37 2.69 -15.94 -2.78
C ASP A 37 2.92 -17.38 -2.32
N GLN A 38 1.86 -18.07 -1.87
CA GLN A 38 1.93 -19.48 -1.47
C GLN A 38 2.43 -20.38 -2.60
N TRP A 39 1.94 -20.15 -3.82
CA TRP A 39 2.35 -20.90 -4.99
C TRP A 39 3.84 -20.71 -5.30
N ILE A 40 4.32 -19.45 -5.33
CA ILE A 40 5.73 -19.17 -5.62
C ILE A 40 6.64 -19.72 -4.52
N THR A 41 6.27 -19.57 -3.25
CA THR A 41 7.05 -20.14 -2.14
C THR A 41 7.14 -21.66 -2.25
N SER A 42 6.04 -22.35 -2.61
CA SER A 42 6.07 -23.80 -2.82
C SER A 42 7.00 -24.23 -3.98
N LEU A 43 7.07 -23.44 -5.06
CA LEU A 43 8.00 -23.68 -6.16
C LEU A 43 9.44 -23.47 -5.71
N MET A 44 9.73 -22.39 -4.98
CA MET A 44 11.07 -22.13 -4.45
C MET A 44 11.53 -23.24 -3.49
N GLU A 45 10.67 -23.70 -2.58
CA GLU A 45 10.96 -24.81 -1.68
C GLU A 45 11.27 -26.11 -2.43
N SER A 46 10.47 -26.43 -3.46
CA SER A 46 10.69 -27.64 -4.28
C SER A 46 12.04 -27.64 -5.00
N GLU A 47 12.48 -26.47 -5.49
CA GLU A 47 13.78 -26.32 -6.15
C GLU A 47 14.94 -26.36 -5.15
N LEU A 48 14.78 -25.76 -3.97
CA LEU A 48 15.79 -25.76 -2.91
C LEU A 48 16.04 -27.16 -2.33
N LEU A 49 15.00 -27.99 -2.24
CA LEU A 49 15.09 -29.37 -1.77
C LEU A 49 15.50 -30.36 -2.87
N SER A 50 15.70 -29.89 -4.10
CA SER A 50 16.09 -30.77 -5.20
C SER A 50 17.51 -31.36 -4.96
N PRO A 51 17.73 -32.66 -5.24
CA PRO A 51 19.04 -33.30 -5.03
C PRO A 51 20.19 -32.70 -5.86
N GLN A 52 19.84 -31.93 -6.90
CA GLN A 52 20.79 -31.32 -7.84
C GLN A 52 21.34 -29.98 -7.32
N GLY A 53 20.88 -29.51 -6.15
CA GLY A 53 21.23 -28.22 -5.56
C GLY A 53 20.38 -27.07 -6.09
N ALA A 54 20.64 -25.86 -5.60
CA ALA A 54 19.88 -24.68 -5.96
C ALA A 54 19.94 -24.39 -7.48
N SER A 55 18.83 -24.62 -8.19
CA SER A 55 18.73 -24.37 -9.62
C SER A 55 18.62 -22.87 -9.92
N GLY A 56 18.95 -22.49 -11.16
CA GLY A 56 18.78 -21.10 -11.63
C GLY A 56 17.34 -20.59 -11.53
N TRP A 57 16.35 -21.48 -11.46
CA TRP A 57 14.94 -21.13 -11.33
C TRP A 57 14.60 -20.44 -10.01
N ILE A 58 15.36 -20.67 -8.93
CA ILE A 58 15.16 -20.00 -7.65
C ILE A 58 15.27 -18.48 -7.82
N TRP A 59 16.22 -18.00 -8.64
CA TRP A 59 16.38 -16.57 -8.91
C TRP A 59 15.18 -15.99 -9.69
N PHE A 60 14.66 -16.75 -10.66
CA PHE A 60 13.48 -16.37 -11.41
C PHE A 60 12.25 -16.25 -10.50
N TYR A 61 12.01 -17.25 -9.65
CA TYR A 61 10.90 -17.22 -8.68
C TYR A 61 11.06 -16.12 -7.64
N GLY A 62 12.29 -15.86 -7.18
CA GLY A 62 12.59 -14.73 -6.30
C GLY A 62 12.25 -13.39 -6.95
N LEU A 63 12.64 -13.18 -8.21
CA LEU A 63 12.30 -11.95 -8.95
C LEU A 63 10.79 -11.81 -9.18
N LEU A 64 10.11 -12.91 -9.48
CA LEU A 64 8.66 -12.94 -9.65
C LEU A 64 7.95 -12.59 -8.32
N SER A 65 8.37 -13.19 -7.20
CA SER A 65 7.85 -12.88 -5.87
C SER A 65 8.03 -11.41 -5.54
N LEU A 66 9.22 -10.84 -5.75
CA LEU A 66 9.48 -9.40 -5.53
C LEU A 66 8.57 -8.51 -6.38
N THR A 67 8.34 -8.88 -7.63
CA THR A 67 7.48 -8.13 -8.55
C THR A 67 6.02 -8.14 -8.09
N LEU A 68 5.50 -9.30 -7.68
CA LEU A 68 4.14 -9.43 -7.16
C LEU A 68 3.97 -8.71 -5.82
N ASN A 69 4.97 -8.81 -4.93
CA ASN A 69 4.99 -8.10 -3.66
C ASN A 69 5.03 -6.57 -3.81
N LEU A 70 5.49 -6.07 -4.96
CA LEU A 70 5.36 -4.65 -5.30
C LEU A 70 3.99 -4.33 -5.92
N LEU A 71 3.49 -5.19 -6.81
CA LEU A 71 2.29 -4.96 -7.60
C LEU A 71 1.00 -5.04 -6.76
N TYR A 72 0.83 -6.08 -5.94
CA TYR A 72 -0.42 -6.27 -5.19
C TYR A 72 -0.71 -5.15 -4.18
N PRO A 73 0.25 -4.70 -3.34
CA PRO A 73 0.01 -3.59 -2.43
C PRO A 73 -0.30 -2.27 -3.17
N LEU A 74 0.34 -2.05 -4.32
CA LEU A 74 0.08 -0.87 -5.14
C LEU A 74 -1.34 -0.90 -5.71
N LEU A 75 -1.77 -2.01 -6.32
CA LEU A 75 -3.13 -2.17 -6.83
C LEU A 75 -4.18 -2.04 -5.72
N THR A 76 -3.93 -2.66 -4.57
CA THR A 76 -4.78 -2.53 -3.37
C THR A 76 -4.93 -1.07 -2.96
N THR A 77 -3.82 -0.31 -2.92
CA THR A 77 -3.82 1.12 -2.62
C THR A 77 -4.63 1.92 -3.64
N LEU A 78 -4.46 1.67 -4.94
CA LEU A 78 -5.22 2.35 -5.98
C LEU A 78 -6.72 2.04 -5.92
N VAL A 79 -7.10 0.79 -5.64
CA VAL A 79 -8.49 0.37 -5.47
C VAL A 79 -9.12 1.08 -4.27
N VAL A 80 -8.45 1.10 -3.11
CA VAL A 80 -8.93 1.83 -1.93
C VAL A 80 -9.06 3.33 -2.22
N LEU A 81 -8.04 3.95 -2.82
CA LEU A 81 -8.07 5.37 -3.16
C LEU A 81 -9.19 5.71 -4.16
N SER A 82 -9.45 4.86 -5.15
CA SER A 82 -10.57 5.05 -6.09
C SER A 82 -11.91 5.08 -5.36
N GLY A 83 -12.11 4.19 -4.39
CA GLY A 83 -13.30 4.14 -3.55
C GLY A 83 -13.42 5.38 -2.67
N LEU A 84 -12.33 5.82 -2.04
CA LEU A 84 -12.30 7.02 -1.20
C LEU A 84 -12.56 8.31 -2.01
N GLN A 85 -12.18 8.34 -3.28
CA GLN A 85 -12.48 9.43 -4.21
C GLN A 85 -13.87 9.32 -4.87
N GLY A 86 -14.62 8.23 -4.60
CA GLY A 86 -15.92 7.98 -5.25
C GLY A 86 -15.82 7.74 -6.77
N GLN A 87 -14.64 7.38 -7.27
CA GLN A 87 -14.40 7.14 -8.69
C GLN A 87 -14.57 5.66 -9.05
N LYS A 88 -14.83 5.36 -10.32
CA LYS A 88 -14.86 3.98 -10.81
C LYS A 88 -13.44 3.40 -10.80
N ILE A 89 -13.30 2.16 -10.31
CA ILE A 89 -12.01 1.49 -10.09
C ILE A 89 -11.19 1.41 -11.39
N ILE A 90 -11.75 0.86 -12.47
CA ILE A 90 -10.99 0.59 -13.70
C ILE A 90 -10.44 1.89 -14.33
N PRO A 91 -11.24 2.95 -14.56
CA PRO A 91 -10.71 4.22 -15.06
C PRO A 91 -9.64 4.83 -14.13
N PHE A 92 -9.86 4.76 -12.81
CA PHE A 92 -8.90 5.31 -11.84
C PHE A 92 -7.55 4.59 -11.89
N ILE A 93 -7.55 3.25 -11.88
CA ILE A 93 -6.32 2.46 -12.01
C ILE A 93 -5.64 2.76 -13.35
N ARG A 94 -6.38 2.78 -14.46
CA ARG A 94 -5.80 3.09 -15.78
C ARG A 94 -5.16 4.48 -15.81
N GLN A 95 -5.78 5.47 -15.15
CA GLN A 95 -5.27 6.83 -15.10
C GLN A 95 -3.97 6.95 -14.30
N PHE A 96 -3.86 6.26 -13.16
CA PHE A 96 -2.78 6.49 -12.21
C PHE A 96 -1.73 5.36 -12.12
N SER A 97 -2.00 4.17 -12.66
CA SER A 97 -1.12 3.00 -12.50
C SER A 97 0.28 3.21 -13.05
N GLU A 98 0.43 3.78 -14.24
CA GLU A 98 1.75 4.02 -14.86
C GLU A 98 2.61 4.93 -13.97
N ALA A 99 2.10 6.11 -13.63
CA ALA A 99 2.80 7.06 -12.76
C ALA A 99 3.07 6.44 -11.38
N ALA A 100 2.10 5.72 -10.80
CA ALA A 100 2.26 5.13 -9.49
C ALA A 100 3.31 4.00 -9.47
N VAL A 101 3.40 3.18 -10.52
CA VAL A 101 4.47 2.16 -10.66
C VAL A 101 5.83 2.83 -10.79
N ILE A 102 5.97 3.85 -11.63
CA ILE A 102 7.24 4.59 -11.82
C ILE A 102 7.70 5.19 -10.49
N GLU A 103 6.82 5.90 -9.79
CA GLU A 103 7.17 6.54 -8.52
C GLU A 103 7.43 5.53 -7.40
N GLN A 104 6.70 4.42 -7.38
CA GLN A 104 6.94 3.34 -6.43
C GLN A 104 8.32 2.69 -6.66
N MET A 105 8.71 2.47 -7.92
CA MET A 105 10.05 1.98 -8.27
C MET A 105 11.15 2.98 -7.88
N ARG A 106 10.94 4.28 -8.13
CA ARG A 106 11.87 5.35 -7.69
C ARG A 106 12.00 5.37 -6.17
N ALA A 107 10.88 5.25 -5.44
CA ALA A 107 10.86 5.23 -3.98
C ALA A 107 11.56 3.99 -3.42
N TRP A 108 11.29 2.82 -3.99
CA TRP A 108 11.92 1.55 -3.61
C TRP A 108 13.44 1.60 -3.85
N GLY A 109 13.88 2.01 -5.04
CA GLY A 109 15.30 2.12 -5.38
C GLY A 109 16.06 3.09 -4.46
N LYS A 110 15.48 4.26 -4.15
CA LYS A 110 16.09 5.19 -3.18
C LYS A 110 16.11 4.61 -1.77
N SER A 111 15.08 3.91 -1.34
CA SER A 111 15.04 3.29 -0.01
C SER A 111 16.09 2.19 0.12
N MET A 112 16.21 1.34 -0.89
CA MET A 112 17.21 0.25 -0.94
C MET A 112 18.63 0.79 -0.96
N ALA A 113 18.92 1.80 -1.80
CA ALA A 113 20.25 2.42 -1.83
C ALA A 113 20.65 2.97 -0.45
N TRP A 114 19.72 3.60 0.26
CA TRP A 114 19.97 4.07 1.64
C TRP A 114 20.08 2.91 2.63
N ALA A 115 19.28 1.85 2.50
CA ALA A 115 19.32 0.70 3.40
C ALA A 115 20.64 -0.08 3.31
N PHE A 116 21.20 -0.21 2.10
CA PHE A 116 22.52 -0.81 1.89
C PHE A 116 23.65 0.01 2.51
N LEU A 117 23.53 1.35 2.48
CA LEU A 117 24.50 2.22 3.15
C LEU A 117 24.34 2.17 4.67
N LEU A 118 23.10 2.35 5.15
CA LEU A 118 22.72 2.32 6.56
C LEU A 118 21.25 1.92 6.70
N ILE A 119 21.00 0.83 7.45
CA ILE A 119 19.66 0.23 7.62
C ILE A 119 18.64 1.25 8.18
N ILE A 120 18.99 1.97 9.26
CA ILE A 120 18.06 2.90 9.94
C ILE A 120 17.66 4.08 9.01
N PRO A 121 18.58 4.82 8.38
CA PRO A 121 18.24 5.81 7.35
C PRO A 121 17.39 5.26 6.21
N GLY A 122 17.69 4.05 5.72
CA GLY A 122 16.89 3.37 4.70
C GLY A 122 15.43 3.17 5.13
N LEU A 123 15.20 2.70 6.36
CA LEU A 123 13.86 2.52 6.92
C LEU A 123 13.12 3.85 7.08
N ILE A 124 13.79 4.90 7.56
CA ILE A 124 13.17 6.24 7.66
C ILE A 124 12.77 6.77 6.27
N ARG A 125 13.57 6.50 5.23
CA ARG A 125 13.22 6.85 3.84
C ARG A 125 12.01 6.06 3.35
N LEU A 126 11.97 4.76 3.61
CA LEU A 126 10.84 3.91 3.26
C LEU A 126 9.54 4.44 3.87
N LEU A 127 9.55 4.75 5.18
CA LEU A 127 8.38 5.33 5.87
C LEU A 127 7.96 6.67 5.26
N GLY A 128 8.94 7.52 4.92
CA GLY A 128 8.70 8.79 4.26
C GLY A 128 8.13 8.68 2.84
N TYR A 129 8.22 7.52 2.20
CA TYR A 129 7.67 7.24 0.87
C TYR A 129 6.37 6.45 0.88
N LEU A 130 5.85 6.03 2.04
CA LEU A 130 4.53 5.39 2.14
C LEU A 130 3.39 6.25 1.58
N LEU A 131 3.58 7.58 1.53
CA LEU A 131 2.57 8.52 1.03
C LEU A 131 2.72 8.83 -0.47
N VAL A 132 3.67 8.24 -1.18
CA VAL A 132 3.90 8.50 -2.61
C VAL A 132 2.65 8.22 -3.47
N PRO A 133 1.94 7.07 -3.33
CA PRO A 133 0.73 6.82 -4.12
C PRO A 133 -0.37 7.87 -3.90
N PHE A 134 -0.43 8.44 -2.69
CA PHE A 134 -1.39 9.49 -2.34
C PHE A 134 -1.04 10.80 -3.02
N VAL A 135 0.25 11.18 -3.05
CA VAL A 135 0.71 12.35 -3.81
C VAL A 135 0.39 12.19 -5.29
N VAL A 136 0.71 11.03 -5.87
CA VAL A 136 0.46 10.74 -7.29
C VAL A 136 -1.02 10.87 -7.66
N CYS A 137 -1.90 10.28 -6.84
CA CYS A 137 -3.33 10.21 -7.17
C CYS A 137 -4.09 11.48 -6.78
N LEU A 138 -3.66 12.19 -5.73
CA LEU A 138 -4.48 13.22 -5.08
C LEU A 138 -3.92 14.64 -5.19
N ASN A 139 -2.64 14.83 -5.55
CA ASN A 139 -2.05 16.17 -5.63
C ASN A 139 -2.12 16.73 -7.07
N PRO A 140 -2.89 17.82 -7.32
CA PRO A 140 -2.99 18.43 -8.64
C PRO A 140 -1.66 19.00 -9.15
N ASP A 141 -0.79 19.52 -8.28
CA ASP A 141 0.52 20.07 -8.69
C ASP A 141 1.42 18.97 -9.24
N TYR A 142 1.35 17.76 -8.67
CA TYR A 142 2.06 16.60 -9.20
C TYR A 142 1.53 16.23 -10.58
N GLN A 143 0.20 16.21 -10.75
CA GLN A 143 -0.43 15.91 -12.04
C GLN A 143 -0.08 16.96 -13.12
N ARG A 144 0.23 18.19 -12.71
CA ARG A 144 0.76 19.25 -13.58
C ARG A 144 2.27 19.18 -13.81
N GLY A 145 2.98 18.24 -13.20
CA GLY A 145 4.44 18.11 -13.29
C GLY A 145 5.21 19.21 -12.53
N GLN A 146 4.57 19.93 -11.61
CA GLN A 146 5.16 21.07 -10.90
C GLN A 146 5.97 20.64 -9.66
N ILE A 147 5.71 19.46 -9.12
CA ILE A 147 6.35 18.94 -7.91
C ILE A 147 6.79 17.48 -8.08
N ASP A 148 7.85 17.07 -7.36
CA ASP A 148 8.31 15.68 -7.30
C ASP A 148 7.59 14.91 -6.18
N ALA A 149 7.01 13.74 -6.52
CA ALA A 149 6.19 12.95 -5.59
C ALA A 149 6.96 12.52 -4.33
N LEU A 150 8.23 12.12 -4.47
CA LEU A 150 9.05 11.66 -3.35
C LEU A 150 9.45 12.80 -2.42
N SER A 151 9.67 13.99 -2.96
CA SER A 151 9.91 15.19 -2.15
C SER A 151 8.67 15.55 -1.34
N GLU A 152 7.51 15.63 -1.99
CA GLU A 152 6.26 16.02 -1.34
C GLU A 152 5.81 14.98 -0.31
N SER A 153 5.91 13.69 -0.62
CA SER A 153 5.62 12.60 0.34
C SER A 153 6.45 12.74 1.62
N ARG A 154 7.74 13.05 1.50
CA ARG A 154 8.63 13.26 2.66
C ARG A 154 8.28 14.53 3.45
N LYS A 155 7.89 15.60 2.76
CA LYS A 155 7.46 16.85 3.38
C LYS A 155 6.22 16.61 4.24
N ILE A 156 5.23 15.88 3.71
CA ILE A 156 4.02 15.49 4.43
C ILE A 156 4.37 14.57 5.61
N PHE A 157 5.23 13.57 5.40
CA PHE A 157 5.68 12.66 6.46
C PHE A 157 6.28 13.39 7.66
N ARG A 158 7.12 14.41 7.42
CA ARG A 158 7.77 15.22 8.48
C ARG A 158 6.79 15.94 9.40
N ARG A 159 5.53 16.16 8.98
CA ARG A 159 4.50 16.79 9.81
C ARG A 159 3.94 15.84 10.88
N SER A 160 4.02 14.52 10.68
CA SER A 160 3.48 13.53 11.61
C SER A 160 4.25 12.20 11.57
N PRO A 161 5.58 12.20 11.75
CA PRO A 161 6.41 11.01 11.59
C PRO A 161 5.99 9.92 12.57
N TRP A 162 5.78 10.27 13.85
CA TRP A 162 5.39 9.33 14.90
C TRP A 162 4.08 8.59 14.61
N LYS A 163 3.09 9.26 14.02
CA LYS A 163 1.80 8.65 13.70
C LYS A 163 1.91 7.66 12.54
N ILE A 164 2.67 8.04 11.51
CA ILE A 164 2.92 7.19 10.33
C ILE A 164 3.76 5.98 10.75
N THR A 165 4.82 6.18 11.53
CA THR A 165 5.66 5.10 12.05
C THR A 165 4.86 4.17 12.95
N PHE A 166 4.05 4.70 13.88
CA PHE A 166 3.21 3.88 14.75
C PHE A 166 2.22 3.03 13.95
N LEU A 167 1.53 3.64 12.97
CA LEU A 167 0.59 2.93 12.10
C LEU A 167 1.29 1.84 11.30
N PHE A 168 2.49 2.12 10.76
CA PHE A 168 3.31 1.13 10.06
C PHE A 168 3.74 -0.02 10.97
N VAL A 169 4.29 0.25 12.15
CA VAL A 169 4.73 -0.80 13.08
C VAL A 169 3.55 -1.66 13.54
N LEU A 170 2.40 -1.04 13.81
CA LEU A 170 1.21 -1.76 14.23
C LEU A 170 0.69 -2.70 13.13
N ILE A 171 0.52 -2.20 11.90
CA ILE A 171 -0.11 -3.00 10.84
C ILE A 171 0.90 -3.88 10.08
N ALA A 172 2.11 -3.41 9.81
CA ALA A 172 3.11 -4.16 9.05
C ALA A 172 4.08 -4.97 9.93
N GLY A 173 4.11 -4.70 11.25
CA GLY A 173 4.92 -5.45 12.21
C GLY A 173 4.08 -6.35 13.10
N VAL A 174 3.30 -5.74 14.01
CA VAL A 174 2.56 -6.47 15.07
C VAL A 174 1.52 -7.43 14.48
N VAL A 175 0.71 -6.97 13.53
CA VAL A 175 -0.34 -7.81 12.92
C VAL A 175 0.24 -9.06 12.27
N PRO A 176 1.23 -9.01 11.36
CA PRO A 176 1.84 -10.20 10.80
C PRO A 176 2.38 -11.16 11.85
N THR A 177 3.03 -10.65 12.90
CA THR A 177 3.51 -11.47 14.02
C THR A 177 2.38 -12.16 14.79
N LEU A 178 1.22 -11.53 14.94
CA LEU A 178 0.05 -12.20 15.52
C LEU A 178 -0.52 -13.24 14.54
N MET A 179 -0.49 -12.94 13.24
CA MET A 179 -0.98 -13.84 12.19
C MET A 179 -0.12 -15.08 12.00
N THR A 180 1.15 -15.10 12.42
CA THR A 180 1.98 -16.33 12.38
C THR A 180 1.46 -17.42 13.31
N SER A 181 0.75 -17.06 14.37
CA SER A 181 0.08 -18.02 15.26
C SER A 181 -1.02 -18.82 14.55
N PHE A 182 -1.41 -18.41 13.33
CA PHE A 182 -2.44 -19.05 12.51
C PHE A 182 -1.87 -19.63 11.21
N ASP A 183 -0.56 -19.86 11.10
CA ASP A 183 0.07 -20.30 9.85
C ASP A 183 -0.50 -21.63 9.31
N GLU A 184 -0.90 -22.55 10.18
CA GLU A 184 -1.55 -23.81 9.78
C GLU A 184 -2.85 -23.59 8.99
N TYR A 185 -3.52 -22.45 9.20
CA TYR A 185 -4.80 -22.12 8.61
C TYR A 185 -4.69 -21.28 7.33
N LYS A 186 -3.49 -20.82 6.95
CA LYS A 186 -3.29 -19.93 5.79
C LYS A 186 -3.34 -20.65 4.45
N VAL A 187 -3.08 -21.96 4.42
CA VAL A 187 -2.99 -22.71 3.18
C VAL A 187 -4.40 -22.94 2.62
N LEU A 188 -4.74 -22.19 1.56
CA LEU A 188 -6.07 -22.21 0.94
C LEU A 188 -6.50 -23.61 0.49
N TRP A 189 -5.54 -24.42 0.06
CA TRP A 189 -5.77 -25.79 -0.43
C TRP A 189 -5.99 -26.81 0.69
N LYS A 190 -5.51 -26.54 1.91
CA LYS A 190 -5.66 -27.44 3.08
C LYS A 190 -6.86 -27.06 3.93
N THR A 191 -7.02 -25.77 4.20
CA THR A 191 -8.05 -25.23 5.11
C THR A 191 -8.76 -24.04 4.46
N PRO A 192 -9.61 -24.27 3.43
CA PRO A 192 -10.15 -23.19 2.60
C PRO A 192 -11.00 -22.18 3.38
N ALA A 193 -11.82 -22.63 4.32
CA ALA A 193 -12.68 -21.74 5.10
C ALA A 193 -11.87 -20.85 6.08
N PRO A 194 -10.97 -21.38 6.93
CA PRO A 194 -10.07 -20.55 7.74
C PRO A 194 -9.19 -19.62 6.91
N ALA A 195 -8.62 -20.09 5.80
CA ALA A 195 -7.75 -19.28 4.94
C ALA A 195 -8.52 -18.12 4.30
N PHE A 196 -9.75 -18.37 3.85
CA PHE A 196 -10.64 -17.31 3.35
C PHE A 196 -10.97 -16.28 4.45
N ALA A 197 -11.28 -16.72 5.67
CA ALA A 197 -11.52 -15.81 6.79
C ALA A 197 -10.28 -14.95 7.11
N LEU A 198 -9.09 -15.53 7.08
CA LEU A 198 -7.83 -14.79 7.23
C LEU A 198 -7.62 -13.77 6.10
N CYS A 199 -7.94 -14.12 4.84
CA CYS A 199 -7.90 -13.17 3.73
C CYS A 199 -8.86 -11.98 3.94
N VAL A 200 -10.05 -12.21 4.48
CA VAL A 200 -11.00 -11.13 4.82
C VAL A 200 -10.41 -10.22 5.91
N VAL A 201 -9.81 -10.80 6.96
CA VAL A 201 -9.15 -10.03 8.03
C VAL A 201 -7.99 -9.21 7.48
N GLU A 202 -7.12 -9.81 6.68
CA GLU A 202 -6.00 -9.15 6.02
C GLU A 202 -6.46 -7.98 5.13
N MET A 203 -7.49 -8.20 4.32
CA MET A 203 -8.10 -7.16 3.49
C MET A 203 -8.61 -6.00 4.35
N LEU A 204 -9.33 -6.27 5.44
CA LEU A 204 -9.84 -5.23 6.34
C LEU A 204 -8.71 -4.43 6.99
N LEU A 205 -7.64 -5.10 7.43
CA LEU A 205 -6.46 -4.45 8.01
C LEU A 205 -5.74 -3.57 6.98
N ASN A 206 -5.61 -4.03 5.75
CA ASN A 206 -5.06 -3.23 4.64
C ASN A 206 -5.93 -1.99 4.35
N ILE A 207 -7.27 -2.12 4.33
CA ILE A 207 -8.18 -0.97 4.19
C ILE A 207 -7.96 0.02 5.34
N CYS A 208 -7.91 -0.45 6.58
CA CYS A 208 -7.66 0.39 7.76
C CYS A 208 -6.32 1.12 7.68
N PHE A 209 -5.26 0.44 7.22
CA PHE A 209 -3.94 1.03 7.04
C PHE A 209 -3.95 2.15 5.99
N ILE A 210 -4.48 1.87 4.79
CA ILE A 210 -4.54 2.85 3.71
C ILE A 210 -5.45 4.03 4.08
N TRP A 211 -6.57 3.78 4.76
CA TRP A 211 -7.43 4.83 5.30
C TRP A 211 -6.66 5.69 6.31
N GLY A 212 -5.96 5.07 7.26
CA GLY A 212 -5.13 5.78 8.23
C GLY A 212 -4.10 6.69 7.55
N LEU A 213 -3.37 6.17 6.56
CA LEU A 213 -2.44 6.96 5.76
C LEU A 213 -3.15 8.09 4.99
N TRP A 214 -4.32 7.84 4.40
CA TRP A 214 -5.11 8.85 3.71
C TRP A 214 -5.51 10.01 4.63
N THR A 215 -5.93 9.72 5.86
CA THR A 215 -6.30 10.77 6.83
C THR A 215 -5.09 11.63 7.23
N LEU A 216 -3.93 11.00 7.42
CA LEU A 216 -2.68 11.70 7.73
C LEU A 216 -2.20 12.52 6.54
N TYR A 217 -2.33 11.99 5.32
CA TYR A 217 -2.04 12.70 4.08
C TYR A 217 -2.90 13.97 3.97
N ARG A 218 -4.23 13.85 4.10
CA ARG A 218 -5.14 15.01 3.96
C ARG A 218 -4.84 16.10 4.98
N LYS A 219 -4.63 15.73 6.24
CA LYS A 219 -4.24 16.69 7.28
C LYS A 219 -2.91 17.35 6.94
N GLY A 220 -1.95 16.54 6.51
CA GLY A 220 -0.63 17.01 6.12
C GLY A 220 -0.60 17.81 4.82
N SER A 221 -1.64 17.82 3.99
CA SER A 221 -1.73 18.68 2.79
C SER A 221 -2.46 19.99 3.04
N THR A 222 -3.42 20.04 3.97
CA THR A 222 -4.20 21.28 4.25
C THR A 222 -3.43 22.32 5.05
N ASP A 223 -2.43 21.89 5.83
CA ASP A 223 -1.66 22.78 6.72
C ASP A 223 -0.57 23.57 5.97
N GLU A 224 -0.64 23.69 4.65
CA GLU A 224 0.21 24.61 3.90
C GLU A 224 -0.41 26.02 3.94
N PRO A 225 0.19 26.98 4.68
CA PRO A 225 -0.30 28.34 4.65
C PRO A 225 -0.18 28.86 3.21
N ALA A 226 -1.20 29.55 2.72
CA ALA A 226 -1.20 30.23 1.42
C ALA A 226 -0.16 31.39 1.30
N ILE A 227 0.92 31.35 2.08
CA ILE A 227 1.95 32.38 2.23
C ILE A 227 2.87 32.46 1.00
N SER A 228 2.75 31.56 0.02
CA SER A 228 3.53 31.62 -1.22
C SER A 228 2.93 32.50 -2.32
N MET A 229 1.74 33.10 -2.15
CA MET A 229 1.17 34.00 -3.16
C MET A 229 1.50 35.49 -2.98
N GLU A 230 2.19 35.89 -1.91
CA GLU A 230 2.52 37.32 -1.63
C GLU A 230 4.00 37.69 -1.81
N ARG A 231 4.81 36.83 -2.46
CA ARG A 231 6.20 37.18 -2.82
C ARG A 231 6.40 37.16 -4.33
N HIS A 232 5.70 38.05 -5.03
CA HIS A 232 6.08 38.54 -6.36
C HIS A 232 5.84 40.04 -6.43
#